data_AF-A0A2G1BYK7-F1
#
_entry.id   AF-A0A2G1BYK7-F1
#
_cell.length_a   1.000
_cell.length_b   1.000
_cell.length_c   1.000
_cell.angle_alpha   90.00
_cell.angle_beta   90.00
_cell.angle_gamma   90.00
#
_symmetry.space_group_name_H-M   'P 1'
#
loop_
_entity.id
_entity.type
_entity.pdbx_description
1 polymer ?
#
loop_
_entity_poly.entity_id
_entity_poly.type
_entity_poly.pdbx_seq_one_letter_code
_entity_poly.pdbx_strand_id
1 'polypeptide(L)' 'MNKPTTFETGIKKLLIFLGLLIISPLVLSIAFKALRAFKESPKVFIAYGLLVIGVLLILFTVYYGFKTFKTILDHLFSK' A
#
# COMPACT_ATOMS: atom_id res chain seq x y z
N MET A 1 -13.51 -23.84 -2.46
CA MET A 1 -12.22 -24.56 -2.49
C MET A 1 -11.13 -23.65 -1.91
N ASN A 2 -10.72 -23.90 -0.67
CA ASN A 2 -9.57 -23.21 -0.06
C ASN A 2 -8.30 -23.82 -0.68
N LYS A 3 -7.63 -23.10 -1.58
CA LYS A 3 -6.35 -23.56 -2.13
C LYS A 3 -5.34 -23.67 -0.98
N PRO A 4 -4.52 -24.73 -0.92
CA PRO A 4 -3.48 -24.84 0.10
C PRO A 4 -2.57 -23.62 -0.04
N THR A 5 -2.52 -22.81 1.01
CA THR A 5 -1.60 -21.69 1.10
C THR A 5 -0.20 -22.26 1.22
N THR A 6 0.57 -22.16 0.15
CA THR A 6 1.97 -22.62 0.07
C THR A 6 2.93 -21.48 0.40
N PHE A 7 4.17 -21.80 0.76
CA PHE A 7 5.24 -20.81 1.00
C PHE A 7 5.41 -19.81 -0.16
N GLU A 8 5.22 -20.26 -1.41
CA GLU A 8 5.17 -19.42 -2.61
C GLU A 8 4.10 -18.32 -2.53
N THR A 9 2.96 -18.61 -1.92
CA THR A 9 1.88 -17.63 -1.69
C THR A 9 2.32 -16.56 -0.69
N GLY A 10 3.10 -16.94 0.32
CA GLY A 10 3.73 -16.01 1.27
C GLY A 10 4.73 -15.07 0.58
N ILE A 11 5.65 -15.62 -0.22
CA ILE A 11 6.63 -14.84 -0.99
C ILE A 11 5.94 -13.90 -1.99
N LYS A 12 4.90 -14.37 -2.69
CA LYS A 12 4.15 -13.53 -3.64
C LYS A 12 3.49 -12.33 -2.94
N LYS A 13 2.91 -12.54 -1.76
CA LYS A 13 2.36 -11.45 -0.94
C LYS A 13 3.45 -10.49 -0.48
N LEU A 14 4.63 -10.99 -0.11
CA LEU A 14 5.77 -10.17 0.28
C LEU A 14 6.25 -9.26 -0.85
N LEU A 15 6.34 -9.78 -2.07
CA LEU A 15 6.70 -8.98 -3.25
C LEU A 15 5.68 -7.87 -3.52
N ILE A 16 4.39 -8.17 -3.42
CA ILE A 16 3.31 -7.18 -3.56
C ILE A 16 3.42 -6.12 -2.45
N PHE A 17 3.64 -6.55 -1.21
CA PHE A 17 3.81 -5.64 -0.08
C PHE A 17 5.00 -4.71 -0.27
N LEU A 18 6.14 -5.22 -0.75
CA LEU A 18 7.32 -4.42 -1.03
C LEU A 18 7.05 -3.36 -2.11
N GLY A 19 6.34 -3.74 -3.17
CA GLY A 19 5.87 -2.78 -4.18
C GLY A 19 4.95 -1.71 -3.58
N LEU A 20 3.98 -2.10 -2.75
CA LEU A 20 3.10 -1.19 -2.02
C LEU A 20 3.87 -0.23 -1.11
N LEU A 21 4.91 -0.72 -0.44
CA LEU A 21 5.74 0.05 0.48
C LEU A 21 6.48 1.18 -0.22
N ILE A 22 6.88 0.97 -1.49
CA ILE A 22 7.56 1.98 -2.31
C ILE A 22 6.54 2.93 -2.96
N ILE A 23 5.45 2.40 -3.51
CA ILE A 23 4.44 3.19 -4.22
C ILE A 23 3.67 4.12 -3.27
N SER A 24 3.38 3.66 -2.05
CA SER A 24 2.68 4.42 -1.00
C SER A 24 3.26 5.83 -0.74
N PRO A 25 4.54 5.96 -0.33
CA PRO A 25 5.14 7.26 -0.08
C PRO A 25 5.37 8.06 -1.36
N LEU A 26 5.51 7.39 -2.52
CA LEU A 26 5.66 8.06 -3.81
C LEU A 26 4.37 8.79 -4.20
N VAL A 27 3.20 8.13 -4.08
CA VAL A 27 1.90 8.74 -4.34
C VAL A 27 1.68 9.93 -3.38
N LEU A 28 2.04 9.78 -2.11
CA LEU A 28 1.94 10.87 -1.14
C LEU A 28 2.87 12.05 -1.48
N SER A 29 4.08 11.79 -1.97
CA SER A 29 5.02 12.81 -2.44
C SER A 29 4.47 13.57 -3.65
N ILE A 30 3.84 12.88 -4.60
CA ILE A 30 3.17 13.49 -5.76
C ILE A 30 1.99 14.34 -5.29
N ALA A 31 1.19 13.87 -4.33
CA ALA A 31 0.08 14.63 -3.76
C ALA A 31 0.55 15.94 -3.10
N PHE A 32 1.63 15.89 -2.31
CA PHE A 32 2.21 17.12 -1.73
C PHE A 32 2.77 18.07 -2.80
N LYS A 33 3.37 17.54 -3.87
CA LYS A 33 3.83 18.35 -4.99
C LYS A 33 2.65 19.02 -5.72
N ALA A 34 1.57 18.29 -5.95
CA ALA A 34 0.34 18.81 -6.55
C ALA A 34 -0.30 19.90 -5.68
N LEU A 35 -0.32 19.72 -4.35
CA LEU A 35 -0.85 20.70 -3.41
C LEU A 35 -0.06 22.02 -3.42
N ARG A 36 1.25 21.98 -3.69
CA ARG A 36 2.09 23.18 -3.86
C ARG A 36 1.92 23.84 -5.24
N ALA A 37 1.70 23.03 -6.28
CA ALA A 37 1.61 23.49 -7.66
C ALA A 37 0.23 24.08 -8.02
N PHE A 38 -0.84 23.52 -7.47
CA PHE A 38 -2.20 23.99 -7.71
C PHE A 38 -2.64 24.93 -6.59
N LYS A 39 -2.67 26.24 -6.87
CA LYS A 39 -3.12 27.28 -5.92
C LYS A 39 -4.51 27.83 -6.22
N GLU A 40 -5.02 27.61 -7.43
CA GLU A 40 -6.31 28.13 -7.87
C GLU A 40 -7.35 27.02 -8.04
N SER A 41 -8.59 27.36 -7.70
CA SER A 41 -9.77 26.54 -8.00
C SER A 41 -9.93 26.39 -9.52
N PRO A 42 -10.30 25.22 -10.05
CA PRO A 42 -10.72 23.99 -9.34
C PRO A 42 -9.58 22.97 -9.12
N LYS A 43 -8.35 23.23 -9.58
CA LYS A 43 -7.25 22.24 -9.58
C LYS A 43 -6.80 21.85 -8.18
N VAL A 44 -7.03 22.72 -7.19
CA VAL A 44 -6.81 22.45 -5.76
C VAL A 44 -7.58 21.20 -5.28
N PHE A 45 -8.81 20.97 -5.77
CA PHE A 45 -9.59 19.78 -5.38
C PHE A 45 -8.94 18.47 -5.82
N ILE A 46 -8.25 18.47 -6.96
CA ILE A 46 -7.51 17.31 -7.47
C ILE A 46 -6.35 16.99 -6.53
N ALA A 47 -5.63 18.00 -6.02
CA ALA A 47 -4.56 17.81 -5.05
C ALA A 47 -5.06 17.19 -3.74
N TYR A 48 -6.20 17.65 -3.22
CA TYR A 48 -6.81 17.07 -2.03
C TYR A 48 -7.29 15.64 -2.27
N GLY A 49 -7.88 15.34 -3.44
CA GLY A 49 -8.23 13.98 -3.81
C GLY A 49 -7.02 13.04 -3.83
N LEU A 50 -5.90 13.49 -4.41
CA LEU A 50 -4.66 12.71 -4.45
C LEU A 50 -4.04 12.50 -3.06
N LEU A 51 -4.16 13.50 -2.17
CA LEU A 51 -3.74 13.39 -0.78
C LEU A 51 -4.54 12.33 -0.04
N VAL A 52 -5.86 12.33 -0.17
CA VAL A 52 -6.74 11.33 0.44
C VAL A 52 -6.39 9.93 -0.06
N ILE A 53 -6.19 9.76 -1.37
CA ILE A 53 -5.76 8.48 -1.95
C ILE A 53 -4.41 8.04 -1.37
N GLY A 54 -3.44 8.95 -1.26
CA GLY A 54 -2.13 8.65 -0.68
C GLY A 54 -2.21 8.19 0.78
N VAL A 55 -3.02 8.87 1.60
CA VAL A 55 -3.23 8.48 3.01
C VAL A 55 -3.92 7.12 3.11
N LEU A 56 -4.97 6.89 2.33
CA LEU A 56 -5.65 5.59 2.29
C LEU A 56 -4.71 4.47 1.83
N LEU A 57 -3.83 4.76 0.87
CA LEU A 57 -2.82 3.82 0.40
C LEU A 57 -1.81 3.46 1.49
N ILE A 58 -1.37 4.43 2.31
CA ILE A 58 -0.50 4.17 3.47
C ILE A 58 -1.19 3.23 4.45
N LEU A 59 -2.45 3.53 4.83
CA LEU A 59 -3.22 2.70 5.75
C LEU A 59 -3.42 1.29 5.21
N PHE A 60 -3.72 1.15 3.92
CA PHE A 60 -3.85 -0.13 3.26
C PHE A 60 -2.52 -0.90 3.25
N THR A 61 -1.40 -0.24 2.95
CA THR A 61 -0.07 -0.85 2.98
C THR A 61 0.26 -1.39 4.37
N VAL A 62 0.01 -0.63 5.44
CA VAL A 62 0.23 -1.09 6.82
C VAL A 62 -0.62 -2.32 7.13
N TYR A 63 -1.92 -2.26 6.85
CA TYR A 63 -2.83 -3.40 7.01
C TYR A 63 -2.38 -4.64 6.22
N TYR A 64 -1.99 -4.45 4.96
CA TYR A 64 -1.51 -5.53 4.09
C TYR A 64 -0.19 -6.11 4.58
N GLY A 65 0.69 -5.27 5.13
CA GLY A 65 1.94 -5.68 5.78
C GLY A 65 1.69 -6.65 6.91
N PHE A 66 0.82 -6.31 7.87
CA PHE A 66 0.44 -7.22 8.96
C PHE A 66 -0.09 -8.56 8.45
N LYS A 67 -0.98 -8.53 7.44
CA LYS A 67 -1.53 -9.76 6.84
C LYS A 67 -0.46 -10.62 6.16
N THR A 68 0.53 -9.97 5.55
CA THR A 68 1.63 -10.63 4.84
C THR A 68 2.57 -11.30 5.84
N PHE A 69 3.03 -10.58 6.86
CA PHE A 69 3.87 -11.15 7.92
C PHE A 69 3.16 -12.27 8.67
N LYS A 70 1.86 -12.13 8.96
CA LYS A 70 1.06 -13.21 9.54
C LYS A 70 1.07 -14.46 8.66
N THR A 71 0.83 -14.31 7.35
CA THR A 71 0.85 -15.46 6.42
C THR A 71 2.22 -16.16 6.41
N ILE A 72 3.31 -15.39 6.44
CA ILE A 72 4.67 -15.95 6.46
C ILE A 72 4.94 -16.68 7.77
N LEU A 73 4.56 -16.07 8.91
CA LEU A 73 4.73 -16.65 10.24
C LEU A 73 3.95 -17.96 10.38
N ASP A 74 2.69 -17.95 9.93
CA ASP A 74 1.83 -19.14 9.94
C ASP A 74 2.50 -20.28 9.14
N HIS A 75 3.10 -20.00 7.97
CA HIS A 75 3.82 -21.03 7.21
C HIS A 75 5.14 -21.48 7.81
N LEU A 76 5.85 -20.58 8.49
CA LEU A 76 7.16 -20.91 9.07
C LEU A 76 7.01 -21.78 10.33
N PHE A 77 5.90 -21.60 11.06
CA PHE A 77 5.66 -22.26 12.34
C PHE A 77 4.50 -23.28 12.32
N SER A 78 3.67 -23.34 11.26
CA SER A 78 2.74 -24.46 11.08
C SER A 78 3.50 -25.68 10.55
N LYS A 79 3.62 -26.68 11.41
CA LYS A 79 4.13 -28.02 11.07
C LYS A 79 3.23 -28.72 10.06
#